data_AF-T0ITF2-F1
#
_entry.id   AF-T0ITF2-F1
#
_cell.length_a   1.000
_cell.length_b   1.000
_cell.length_c   1.000
_cell.angle_alpha   90.00
_cell.angle_beta   90.00
_cell.angle_gamma   90.00
#
_symmetry.space_group_name_H-M   'P 1'
#
loop_
_entity.id
_entity.type
_entity.pdbx_description
1 polymer ?
#
loop_
_entity_poly.entity_id
_entity_poly.type
_entity_poly.pdbx_seq_one_letter_code
_entity_poly.pdbx_strand_id
1 'polypeptide(L)'
;MTILRDVLAELIGMFVGDARLSAAILAVVAGTALLIEIGRVEPLIGGGVLLVGCLIVLLAAVRRAALRATDPGSGNQRDSA
;
A
#
# COMPACT_ATOMS: atom_id res chain seq x y z
N MET A 1 10.03 22.18 -21.79
CA MET A 1 9.03 22.27 -20.69
C MET A 1 8.33 20.93 -20.54
N THR A 2 9.09 19.88 -20.21
CA THR A 2 8.61 18.49 -20.13
C THR A 2 8.98 17.87 -18.78
N ILE A 3 10.11 18.30 -18.20
CA ILE A 3 10.61 17.85 -16.89
C ILE A 3 9.58 18.02 -15.76
N LEU A 4 8.89 19.16 -15.70
CA LEU A 4 7.89 19.41 -14.66
C LEU A 4 6.69 18.46 -14.80
N ARG A 5 6.34 18.10 -16.04
CA ARG A 5 5.22 17.20 -16.33
C ARG A 5 5.59 15.75 -16.05
N ASP A 6 6.84 15.35 -16.34
CA ASP A 6 7.36 14.02 -16.01
C ASP A 6 7.47 13.82 -14.50
N VAL A 7 8.07 14.76 -13.78
CA VAL A 7 8.17 14.67 -12.32
C VAL A 7 6.79 14.63 -11.68
N LEU A 8 5.82 15.40 -12.18
CA LEU A 8 4.45 15.37 -11.66
C LEU A 8 3.76 14.03 -11.96
N ALA A 9 3.97 13.45 -13.14
CA ALA A 9 3.43 12.13 -13.50
C ALA A 9 4.05 11.01 -12.65
N GLU A 10 5.35 11.08 -12.37
CA GLU A 10 6.08 10.12 -11.53
C GLU A 10 5.65 10.25 -10.06
N LEU A 11 5.50 11.48 -9.56
CA LEU A 11 5.03 11.76 -8.21
C LEU A 11 3.58 11.28 -8.01
N ILE A 12 2.69 11.50 -8.99
CA ILE A 12 1.33 10.96 -8.99
C ILE A 12 1.36 9.42 -9.08
N GLY A 13 2.26 8.84 -9.86
CA GLY A 13 2.43 7.38 -9.97
C GLY A 13 2.81 6.75 -8.63
N MET A 14 3.73 7.37 -7.89
CA MET A 14 4.09 6.95 -6.53
C MET A 14 2.93 7.17 -5.55
N PHE A 15 2.27 8.33 -5.61
CA PHE A 15 1.12 8.67 -4.75
C PHE A 15 -0.05 7.72 -4.93
N VAL A 16 -0.34 7.26 -6.16
CA VAL A 16 -1.40 6.28 -6.42
C VAL A 16 -1.03 4.90 -5.88
N GLY A 17 0.26 4.54 -5.93
CA GLY A 17 0.79 3.35 -5.25
C GLY A 17 0.54 3.41 -3.74
N ASP A 18 0.88 4.54 -3.12
CA ASP A 18 0.70 4.80 -1.70
C ASP A 18 -0.76 5.05 -1.29
N ALA A 19 -1.62 5.51 -2.20
CA ALA A 19 -3.04 5.71 -1.95
C ALA A 19 -3.75 4.38 -1.69
N ARG A 20 -3.39 3.31 -2.43
CA ARG A 20 -3.97 1.98 -2.18
C ARG A 20 -3.51 1.40 -0.85
N LEU A 21 -2.26 1.66 -0.46
CA LEU A 21 -1.74 1.30 0.86
C LEU A 21 -2.51 2.06 1.96
N SER A 22 -2.61 3.38 1.81
CA SER A 22 -3.28 4.27 2.75
C SER A 22 -4.75 3.89 2.92
N ALA A 23 -5.45 3.56 1.83
CA ALA A 23 -6.82 3.08 1.88
C ALA A 23 -6.96 1.76 2.64
N ALA A 24 -6.00 0.83 2.48
CA ALA A 24 -6.00 -0.43 3.22
C ALA A 24 -5.77 -0.21 4.72
N ILE A 25 -4.84 0.68 5.10
CA ILE A 25 -4.62 1.07 6.50
C ILE A 25 -5.88 1.72 7.07
N LEU A 26 -6.50 2.63 6.32
CA LEU A 26 -7.72 3.34 6.74
C LEU A 26 -8.88 2.37 6.95
N ALA A 27 -9.00 1.32 6.12
CA ALA A 27 -9.96 0.24 6.31
C ALA A 27 -9.70 -0.56 7.60
N VAL A 28 -8.44 -0.88 7.92
CA VAL A 28 -8.06 -1.55 9.18
C VAL A 28 -8.40 -0.66 10.39
N VAL A 29 -8.07 0.63 10.32
CA VAL A 29 -8.38 1.61 11.37
C VAL A 29 -9.88 1.72 11.57
N ALA A 30 -10.65 1.89 10.50
CA ALA A 30 -12.11 2.00 10.56
C ALA A 30 -12.75 0.73 11.13
N GLY A 31 -12.30 -0.45 10.69
CA GLY A 31 -12.77 -1.73 11.20
C GLY A 31 -12.47 -1.90 12.69
N THR A 32 -11.27 -1.51 13.13
CA THR A 32 -10.88 -1.59 14.54
C THR A 32 -11.64 -0.60 15.41
N ALA A 33 -11.84 0.64 14.93
CA ALA A 33 -12.67 1.63 15.62
C ALA A 33 -14.10 1.12 15.78
N LEU A 34 -14.69 0.57 14.73
CA LEU A 34 -16.03 -0.02 14.78
C LEU A 34 -16.10 -1.20 15.77
N LEU A 35 -15.05 -2.02 15.83
CA LEU A 35 -14.94 -3.13 16.76
C LEU A 35 -14.95 -2.65 18.22
N ILE A 36 -14.18 -1.60 18.54
CA ILE A 36 -14.10 -1.02 19.88
C ILE A 36 -15.44 -0.36 20.25
N GLU A 37 -15.99 0.46 19.36
CA GLU A 37 -17.21 1.25 19.59
C GLU A 37 -18.44 0.35 19.80
N ILE A 38 -18.62 -0.67 18.96
CA ILE A 38 -19.79 -1.56 19.00
C ILE A 38 -19.57 -2.74 19.95
N GLY A 39 -18.34 -3.28 19.98
CA GLY A 39 -18.02 -4.50 20.72
C GLY A 39 -17.73 -4.29 22.21
N ARG A 40 -17.59 -3.05 22.69
CA ARG A 40 -17.12 -2.72 24.06
C ARG A 40 -15.87 -3.51 24.46
N VAL A 41 -15.04 -3.82 23.47
CA VAL A 41 -13.82 -4.60 23.66
C VAL A 41 -12.81 -3.73 24.40
N GLU A 42 -12.02 -4.34 25.29
CA GLU A 42 -10.98 -3.61 25.99
C GLU A 42 -10.05 -2.89 24.99
N PRO A 43 -9.71 -1.61 25.22
CA PRO A 43 -8.90 -0.81 24.29
C PRO A 43 -7.57 -1.47 23.94
N LEU A 44 -7.02 -2.29 24.85
CA LEU A 44 -5.80 -3.06 24.64
C LEU A 44 -5.94 -4.11 23.52
N ILE A 45 -7.10 -4.78 23.47
CA ILE A 45 -7.40 -5.77 22.42
C ILE A 45 -7.60 -5.06 21.08
N GLY A 46 -8.30 -3.92 21.09
CA GLY A 46 -8.43 -3.06 19.91
C GLY A 46 -7.08 -2.60 19.38
N GLY A 47 -6.18 -2.13 20.24
CA GLY A 47 -4.81 -1.78 19.88
C GLY A 47 -4.02 -2.95 19.29
N GLY A 48 -4.18 -4.17 19.84
CA GLY A 48 -3.58 -5.39 19.30
C GLY A 48 -4.07 -5.73 17.89
N VAL A 49 -5.38 -5.65 17.65
CA VAL A 49 -5.98 -5.84 16.32
C VAL A 49 -5.45 -4.81 15.32
N LEU A 50 -5.35 -3.55 15.73
CA LEU A 50 -4.79 -2.48 14.91
C LEU A 50 -3.34 -2.75 14.54
N LEU A 51 -2.51 -3.11 15.51
CA LEU A 51 -1.09 -3.41 15.30
C LEU A 51 -0.92 -4.56 14.31
N VAL A 52 -1.59 -5.68 14.55
CA VAL A 52 -1.50 -6.87 13.70
C VAL A 52 -2.07 -6.60 12.31
N GLY A 53 -3.23 -5.96 12.22
CA GLY A 53 -3.86 -5.62 10.95
C GLY A 53 -2.99 -4.69 10.10
N CYS A 54 -2.40 -3.66 10.73
CA CYS A 54 -1.52 -2.72 10.04
C CYS A 54 -0.21 -3.41 9.58
N LEU A 55 0.35 -4.30 10.40
CA LEU A 55 1.54 -5.08 10.04
C LEU A 55 1.28 -6.01 8.84
N ILE A 56 0.12 -6.66 8.79
CA ILE A 56 -0.27 -7.52 7.65
C ILE A 56 -0.37 -6.69 6.36
N VAL A 57 -1.02 -5.51 6.42
CA VAL A 57 -1.14 -4.61 5.26
C VAL A 57 0.24 -4.16 4.78
N LEU A 58 1.13 -3.79 5.70
CA LEU A 58 2.49 -3.39 5.39
C LEU A 58 3.27 -4.52 4.71
N LEU A 59 3.27 -5.72 5.30
CA LEU A 59 3.96 -6.89 4.74
C LEU A 59 3.43 -7.25 3.35
N ALA A 60 2.11 -7.21 3.15
CA ALA A 60 1.50 -7.47 1.86
C ALA A 60 1.92 -6.44 0.80
N ALA A 61 2.00 -5.16 1.19
CA ALA A 61 2.43 -4.10 0.30
C ALA A 61 3.91 -4.22 -0.07
N VAL A 62 4.79 -4.45 0.92
CA VAL A 62 6.22 -4.68 0.69
C VAL A 62 6.44 -5.90 -0.21
N ARG A 63 5.72 -7.01 0.04
CA ARG A 63 5.84 -8.22 -0.80
C ARG A 63 5.36 -7.96 -2.23
N ARG A 64 4.27 -7.22 -2.43
CA ARG A 64 3.79 -6.83 -3.76
C ARG A 64 4.78 -5.92 -4.49
N ALA A 65 5.44 -5.01 -3.78
CA ALA A 65 6.47 -4.14 -4.35
C ALA A 65 7.72 -4.94 -4.73
N ALA A 66 8.19 -5.83 -3.84
CA ALA A 66 9.33 -6.70 -4.11
C ALA A 66 9.10 -7.62 -5.32
N LEU A 67 7.90 -8.19 -5.47
CA LEU A 67 7.53 -9.02 -6.63
C LEU A 67 7.52 -8.22 -7.95
N ARG A 68 7.15 -6.93 -7.91
CA ARG A 68 7.21 -6.06 -9.11
C ARG A 68 8.64 -5.69 -9.47
N ALA A 69 9.53 -5.56 -8.49
CA ALA A 69 10.94 -5.28 -8.71
C ALA A 69 11.71 -6.49 -9.27
N THR A 70 11.19 -7.70 -9.11
CA THR A 70 11.79 -8.97 -9.57
C THR A 70 11.18 -9.49 -10.88
N ASP A 71 10.48 -8.66 -11.64
CA ASP A 71 10.11 -8.96 -13.03
C ASP A 71 11.13 -8.31 -13.99
N PRO A 72 12.25 -8.97 -14.33
CA PRO A 72 13.26 -8.50 -15.29
C PRO A 72 12.82 -8.63 -16.76
N GLY A 73 11.51 -8.72 -17.05
CA GLY A 73 10.96 -8.99 -18.37
C GLY A 73 10.95 -7.84 -19.40
N SER A 74 11.64 -6.71 -19.20
CA SER A 74 11.72 -5.63 -20.20
C SER A 74 12.92 -5.73 -21.16
N GLY A 75 13.68 -6.81 -21.09
CA GLY A 75 14.78 -7.09 -22.02
C GLY A 75 14.37 -7.88 -23.26
N ASN A 76 13.47 -7.37 -24.12
CA ASN A 76 13.41 -7.85 -25.51
C ASN A 76 12.74 -6.87 -26.48
N GLN A 77 13.27 -5.65 -26.60
CA GLN A 77 12.91 -4.70 -27.66
C GLN A 77 14.16 -4.17 -28.36
N ARG A 78 15.06 -5.10 -28.74
CA ARG A 78 16.25 -4.81 -29.57
C ARG A 78 16.41 -5.72 -30.80
N ASP A 79 15.61 -6.78 -30.93
CA ASP A 79 15.75 -7.77 -32.01
C ASP A 79 14.47 -7.89 -32.86
N SER A 80 13.99 -6.79 -33.42
CA SER A 80 13.12 -6.86 -34.60
C SER A 80 13.58 -5.81 -35.59
N ALA A 81 14.26 -6.37 -36.60
CA ALA A 81 14.84 -5.79 -37.80
C ALA A 81 13.93 -4.81 -38.55
#